data_AF-X1QAT3-F1
#
_entry.id   AF-X1QAT3-F1
#
_cell.length_a   1.000
_cell.length_b   1.000
_cell.length_c   1.000
_cell.angle_alpha   90.00
_cell.angle_beta   90.00
_cell.angle_gamma   90.00
#
_symmetry.space_group_name_H-M   'P 1'
#
loop_
_entity.id
_entity.type
_entity.pdbx_description
1 polymer ?
#
loop_
_entity_poly.entity_id
_entity_poly.type
_entity_poly.pdbx_seq_one_letter_code
_entity_poly.pdbx_strand_id
1 'polypeptide(L)'
;SILNNNLTGAMMSVDATEKLEGYISNVAVNFYLVGYLTANFVSWANEKDYSTANAGIWEVVNMGGDIPAGWDGACLHFHKGAFSGGIRKNGTLIDNYHRVWKHR
;
A
#
# COMPACT_ATOMS: atom_id res chain seq x y z
N SER A 1 -11.05 14.70 -13.75
CA SER A 1 -11.06 13.22 -13.67
C SER A 1 -9.67 12.72 -14.04
N ILE A 2 -9.15 11.73 -13.32
CA ILE A 2 -7.92 11.04 -13.77
C ILE A 2 -8.36 10.14 -14.93
N LEU A 3 -8.03 10.54 -16.15
CA LEU A 3 -8.51 9.93 -17.40
C LEU A 3 -7.63 8.78 -17.90
N ASN A 4 -6.70 8.26 -17.08
CA ASN A 4 -5.78 7.21 -17.50
C ASN A 4 -5.99 5.93 -16.69
N ASN A 5 -6.40 4.86 -17.38
CA ASN A 5 -6.56 3.50 -16.85
C ASN A 5 -5.23 2.82 -16.43
N ASN A 6 -4.11 3.54 -16.48
CA ASN A 6 -2.77 3.03 -16.16
C ASN A 6 -2.10 3.84 -15.04
N LEU A 7 -2.85 4.24 -14.01
CA LEU A 7 -2.25 4.88 -12.83
C LEU A 7 -1.47 3.83 -12.03
N THR A 8 -0.14 3.97 -12.02
CA THR A 8 0.73 3.27 -11.06
C THR A 8 1.26 4.32 -10.08
N GLY A 9 0.87 4.21 -8.81
CA GLY A 9 1.30 5.11 -7.75
C GLY A 9 2.07 4.37 -6.67
N ALA A 10 2.84 5.11 -5.89
CA ALA A 10 3.47 4.66 -4.67
C ALA A 10 3.00 5.54 -3.51
N MET A 11 2.94 4.95 -2.33
CA MET A 11 2.78 5.67 -1.08
C MET A 11 4.04 5.45 -0.25
N MET A 12 4.61 6.52 0.27
CA MET A 12 5.79 6.46 1.12
C MET A 12 5.73 7.56 2.17
N SER A 13 6.32 7.29 3.32
CA SER A 13 6.58 8.33 4.31
C SER A 13 7.67 9.28 3.82
N VAL A 14 7.55 10.54 4.22
CA VAL A 14 8.58 11.56 4.07
C VAL A 14 9.07 11.97 5.46
N ASP A 15 10.25 12.56 5.52
CA ASP A 15 10.77 13.12 6.76
C ASP A 15 10.01 14.41 7.17
N ALA A 16 10.43 15.03 8.27
CA ALA A 16 9.82 16.25 8.79
C ALA A 16 9.95 17.46 7.84
N THR A 17 10.73 17.36 6.76
CA THR A 17 10.87 18.41 5.73
C THR A 17 9.99 18.15 4.51
N GLU A 18 9.20 17.06 4.52
CA GLU A 18 8.22 16.71 3.50
C GLU A 18 8.86 16.44 2.12
N LYS A 19 10.08 15.93 2.11
CA LYS A 19 10.85 15.66 0.89
C LYS A 19 11.02 14.17 0.63
N LEU A 20 11.12 13.84 -0.65
CA LEU A 20 11.49 12.52 -1.15
C LEU A 20 12.64 12.66 -2.16
N GLU A 21 13.34 11.57 -2.41
CA GLU A 21 14.34 11.47 -3.47
C GLU A 21 13.75 10.72 -4.67
N GLY A 22 13.77 11.36 -5.84
CA GLY A 22 13.27 10.79 -7.09
C GLY A 22 14.40 10.30 -7.98
N TYR A 23 14.35 9.03 -8.40
CA TYR A 23 15.25 8.49 -9.43
C TYR A 23 14.47 8.32 -10.75
N ILE A 24 14.97 8.94 -11.82
CA ILE A 24 14.46 8.74 -13.18
C ILE A 24 15.58 8.23 -14.08
N SER A 25 15.32 7.21 -14.89
CA SER A 25 16.26 6.71 -15.90
C SER A 25 16.15 7.48 -17.23
N ASN A 26 15.12 8.32 -17.37
CA ASN A 26 14.82 9.09 -18.57
C ASN A 26 14.01 10.34 -18.20
N VAL A 27 14.27 11.47 -18.85
CA VAL A 27 13.59 12.76 -18.61
C VAL A 27 12.11 12.78 -19.01
N ALA A 28 11.65 11.78 -19.76
CA ALA A 28 10.22 11.60 -20.05
C ALA A 28 9.42 11.07 -18.85
N VAL A 29 10.07 10.60 -17.79
CA VAL A 29 9.42 10.15 -16.56
C VAL A 29 9.08 11.37 -15.69
N ASN A 30 7.80 11.51 -15.35
CA ASN A 30 7.29 12.62 -14.54
C ASN A 30 6.62 12.06 -13.27
N PHE A 31 6.80 12.74 -12.14
CA PHE A 31 6.10 12.46 -10.89
C PHE A 31 5.00 13.50 -10.67
N TYR A 32 3.81 13.05 -10.27
CA TYR A 32 2.69 13.93 -9.94
C TYR A 32 2.14 13.56 -8.56
N LEU A 33 2.08 14.52 -7.64
CA LEU A 33 1.40 14.35 -6.36
C LEU A 33 -0.12 14.48 -6.57
N VAL A 34 -0.86 13.40 -6.32
CA VAL A 34 -2.31 13.32 -6.55
C VAL A 34 -3.11 13.42 -5.24
N GLY A 35 -2.45 13.27 -4.11
CA GLY A 35 -3.03 13.37 -2.77
C GLY A 35 -2.00 13.05 -1.70
N TYR A 36 -2.33 13.33 -0.43
CA TYR A 36 -1.46 13.11 0.72
C TYR A 36 -2.28 12.81 1.98
N LEU A 37 -1.65 12.19 2.97
CA LEU A 37 -2.22 11.97 4.30
C LEU A 37 -1.83 13.14 5.22
N THR A 38 -2.81 13.71 5.92
CA THR A 38 -2.59 14.88 6.79
C THR A 38 -2.37 14.52 8.26
N ALA A 39 -2.88 13.37 8.69
CA ALA A 39 -2.79 12.88 10.07
C ALA A 39 -2.94 11.36 10.08
N ASN A 40 -2.67 10.76 11.25
CA ASN A 40 -2.88 9.35 11.53
C ASN A 40 -2.13 8.40 10.59
N PHE A 41 -0.87 8.73 10.31
CA PHE A 41 0.05 7.86 9.58
C PHE A 41 1.35 7.73 10.38
N VAL A 42 1.77 6.49 10.63
CA VAL A 42 3.02 6.16 11.31
C VAL A 42 3.83 5.32 10.36
N SER A 43 5.05 5.77 10.05
CA SER A 43 6.01 4.97 9.31
C SER A 43 6.90 4.18 10.24
N TRP A 44 7.30 2.99 9.79
CA TRP A 44 8.27 2.14 10.47
C TRP A 44 9.54 2.03 9.62
N ALA A 45 10.67 1.78 10.27
CA ALA A 45 11.95 1.58 9.58
C ALA A 45 11.94 0.32 8.69
N ASN A 46 11.18 -0.70 9.09
CA ASN A 46 10.98 -1.95 8.35
C ASN A 46 9.49 -2.29 8.30
N GLU A 47 9.09 -3.04 7.28
CA GLU A 47 7.77 -3.64 7.19
C GLU A 47 7.50 -4.65 8.30
N LYS A 48 6.23 -4.77 8.68
CA LYS A 48 5.74 -5.80 9.60
C LYS A 48 4.97 -6.84 8.81
N ASP A 49 5.28 -8.11 9.06
CA ASP A 49 4.66 -9.21 8.34
C ASP A 49 3.25 -9.50 8.89
N TYR A 50 2.28 -9.45 7.99
CA TYR A 50 0.87 -9.73 8.23
C TYR A 50 0.35 -10.80 7.25
N SER A 51 1.26 -11.64 6.74
CA SER A 51 0.96 -12.76 5.84
C SER A 51 0.14 -13.84 6.55
N THR A 52 -0.69 -14.54 5.79
CA THR A 52 -1.50 -15.65 6.27
C THR A 52 -0.82 -17.00 6.02
N ALA A 53 -1.14 -18.00 6.83
CA ALA A 53 -0.58 -19.35 6.67
C ALA A 53 -1.32 -20.17 5.60
N ASN A 54 -2.59 -19.87 5.34
CA ASN A 54 -3.43 -20.64 4.44
C ASN A 54 -3.62 -19.92 3.10
N ALA A 55 -3.51 -20.67 2.01
CA ALA A 55 -3.72 -20.17 0.65
C ALA A 55 -5.16 -20.42 0.17
N GLY A 56 -5.68 -19.50 -0.65
CA GLY A 56 -6.99 -19.67 -1.31
C GLY A 56 -8.20 -19.41 -0.42
N ILE A 57 -8.00 -18.88 0.79
CA ILE A 57 -9.06 -18.48 1.71
C ILE A 57 -8.84 -17.06 2.21
N TRP A 58 -9.93 -16.41 2.62
CA TRP A 58 -9.89 -15.10 3.24
C TRP A 58 -9.86 -15.23 4.76
N GLU A 59 -8.77 -14.79 5.38
CA GLU A 59 -8.59 -14.87 6.83
C GLU A 59 -8.61 -13.48 7.47
N VAL A 60 -9.04 -13.41 8.73
CA VAL A 60 -8.97 -12.18 9.52
C VAL A 60 -7.55 -12.03 10.05
N VAL A 61 -6.90 -10.92 9.71
CA VAL A 61 -5.59 -10.54 10.22
C VAL A 61 -5.75 -9.34 11.16
N ASN A 62 -5.28 -9.45 12.40
CA ASN A 62 -5.41 -8.40 13.41
C ASN A 62 -4.15 -7.54 13.50
N MET A 63 -4.27 -6.25 13.17
CA MET A 63 -3.18 -5.26 13.23
C MET A 63 -3.26 -4.35 14.47
N GLY A 64 -4.18 -4.63 15.41
CA GLY A 64 -4.45 -3.77 16.56
C GLY A 64 -3.32 -3.66 17.59
N GLY A 65 -2.28 -4.49 17.48
CA GLY A 65 -1.04 -4.32 18.25
C GLY A 65 -0.19 -3.15 17.77
N ASP A 66 -0.34 -2.77 16.50
CA ASP A 66 0.45 -1.72 15.85
C ASP A 66 -0.37 -0.49 15.45
N ILE A 67 -1.67 -0.67 15.21
CA ILE A 67 -2.60 0.41 14.87
C ILE A 67 -3.37 0.80 16.15
N PRO A 68 -3.23 2.06 16.63
CA PRO A 68 -3.96 2.53 17.79
C PRO A 68 -5.48 2.45 17.62
N ALA A 69 -6.19 2.32 18.73
CA ALA A 69 -7.66 2.34 18.72
C ALA A 69 -8.19 3.65 18.13
N GLY A 70 -9.24 3.57 17.31
CA GLY A 70 -9.88 4.70 16.64
C GLY A 70 -9.23 5.12 15.32
N TRP A 71 -8.23 4.39 14.83
CA TRP A 71 -7.66 4.58 13.49
C TRP A 71 -8.26 3.54 12.53
N ASP A 72 -8.78 4.00 11.38
CA ASP A 72 -9.61 3.17 10.49
C ASP A 72 -8.93 2.78 9.16
N GLY A 73 -7.64 3.11 8.99
CA GLY A 73 -6.90 2.91 7.74
C GLY A 73 -5.54 2.26 7.96
N ALA A 74 -5.14 1.42 7.00
CA ALA A 74 -3.81 0.81 6.93
C ALA A 74 -3.27 0.91 5.51
N CYS A 75 -1.96 1.06 5.41
CA CYS A 75 -1.22 1.14 4.14
C CYS A 75 -0.40 -0.14 4.00
N LEU A 76 -0.71 -0.97 3.00
CA LEU A 76 -0.06 -2.26 2.81
C LEU A 76 0.61 -2.32 1.44
N HIS A 77 1.73 -3.02 1.37
CA HIS A 77 2.33 -3.48 0.13
C HIS A 77 2.26 -5.00 0.04
N PHE A 78 2.39 -5.53 -1.15
CA PHE A 78 2.58 -6.97 -1.36
C PHE A 78 4.04 -7.21 -1.70
N HIS A 79 4.71 -8.10 -0.97
CA HIS A 79 6.02 -8.57 -1.38
C HIS A 79 5.93 -9.29 -2.72
N LYS A 80 6.89 -9.03 -3.59
CA LYS A 80 7.02 -9.65 -4.91
C LYS A 80 6.78 -11.17 -4.84
N GLY A 81 5.84 -11.65 -5.66
CA GLY A 81 5.57 -13.09 -5.81
C GLY A 81 5.11 -13.46 -7.22
N ALA A 82 5.09 -14.77 -7.51
CA ALA A 82 4.52 -15.29 -8.76
C ALA A 82 2.98 -15.39 -8.72
N PHE A 83 2.38 -15.06 -7.58
CA PHE A 83 0.97 -15.29 -7.28
C PHE A 83 0.23 -13.98 -7.03
N SER A 84 -1.08 -14.00 -7.25
CA SER A 84 -1.96 -12.91 -6.85
C SER A 84 -2.25 -13.02 -5.35
N GLY A 85 -2.31 -11.87 -4.67
CA GLY A 85 -2.79 -11.74 -3.31
C GLY A 85 -4.11 -10.97 -3.29
N GLY A 86 -4.70 -10.79 -2.12
CA GLY A 86 -5.87 -9.93 -1.97
C GLY A 86 -5.97 -9.36 -0.57
N ILE A 87 -6.59 -8.19 -0.47
CA ILE A 87 -6.97 -7.57 0.80
C ILE A 87 -8.44 -7.16 0.73
N ARG A 88 -9.17 -7.33 1.83
CA ARG A 88 -10.57 -6.90 1.92
C ARG A 88 -10.90 -6.44 3.32
N LYS A 89 -11.85 -5.52 3.44
CA LYS A 89 -12.38 -5.07 4.73
C LYS A 89 -13.03 -6.25 5.45
N ASN A 90 -12.73 -6.45 6.73
CA ASN A 90 -13.35 -7.54 7.50
C ASN A 90 -14.90 -7.45 7.44
N GLY A 91 -15.56 -8.59 7.22
CA GLY A 91 -17.02 -8.68 7.08
C GLY A 91 -17.59 -8.18 5.74
N THR A 92 -16.77 -7.79 4.77
CA THR A 92 -17.25 -7.44 3.42
C THR A 92 -17.25 -8.64 2.47
N LEU A 93 -18.04 -8.54 1.39
CA LEU A 93 -18.05 -9.47 0.26
C LEU A 93 -17.30 -8.93 -0.96
N ILE A 94 -16.70 -7.75 -0.85
CA ILE A 94 -15.91 -7.13 -1.92
C ILE A 94 -14.46 -7.61 -1.81
N ASP A 95 -14.10 -8.50 -2.72
CA ASP A 95 -12.76 -9.06 -2.85
C ASP A 95 -11.88 -8.14 -3.70
N ASN A 96 -10.83 -7.55 -3.11
CA ASN A 96 -9.84 -6.78 -3.87
C ASN A 96 -8.62 -7.68 -4.12
N TYR A 97 -8.62 -8.34 -5.28
CA TYR A 97 -7.47 -9.11 -5.74
C TYR A 97 -6.43 -8.19 -6.37
N HIS A 98 -5.18 -8.40 -6.01
CA HIS A 98 -4.03 -7.67 -6.52
C HIS A 98 -3.07 -8.60 -7.22
N ARG A 99 -2.73 -8.24 -8.46
CA ARG A 99 -1.72 -8.92 -9.25
C ARG A 99 -0.36 -8.40 -8.79
N VAL A 100 0.43 -9.23 -8.10
CA VAL A 100 1.69 -8.83 -7.43
C VAL A 100 2.87 -8.78 -8.39
N TRP A 101 2.77 -7.99 -9.46
CA TRP A 101 3.84 -7.79 -10.44
C TRP A 101 4.69 -6.57 -10.08
N LYS A 102 5.90 -6.48 -10.64
CA LYS A 102 6.78 -5.32 -10.47
C LYS A 102 6.03 -4.02 -10.82
N HIS A 103 5.99 -3.08 -9.88
CA HIS A 103 5.76 -1.68 -10.19
C HIS A 103 6.94 -1.22 -11.08
N ARG A 104 6.66 -0.93 -12.36
CA ARG A 104 7.69 -0.59 -13.35
C ARG A 104 8.29 0.78 -13.08
#